data_AF-A0A0D0D5P5-F1
#
_entry.id   AF-A0A0D0D5P5-F1
#
_cell.length_a   1.000
_cell.length_b   1.000
_cell.length_c   1.000
_cell.angle_alpha   90.00
_cell.angle_beta   90.00
_cell.angle_gamma   90.00
#
_symmetry.space_group_name_H-M   'P 1'
#
loop_
_entity.id
_entity.type
_entity.pdbx_description
1 polymer ?
#
loop_
_entity_poly.entity_id
_entity_poly.type
_entity_poly.pdbx_seq_one_letter_code
_entity_poly.pdbx_strand_id
1 'polypeptide(L)' 'KKYNEINKELGQTGAGRTYEELVAEPHSQNIVGKAFPWWQDLHGWWRTNPAYNTVHSMADGGQNHAAAALVLF' A
#
# COMPACT_ATOMS: atom_id res chain seq x y z
N LYS A 1 10.78 -7.16 11.85
CA LYS A 1 11.42 -7.06 10.51
C LYS A 1 10.47 -7.55 9.40
N LYS A 2 10.13 -8.84 9.38
CA LYS A 2 9.27 -9.45 8.34
C LYS A 2 7.92 -8.73 8.09
N TYR A 3 7.22 -8.32 9.16
CA TYR A 3 5.95 -7.57 9.03
C TYR A 3 6.12 -6.24 8.29
N ASN A 4 7.15 -5.46 8.62
CA ASN A 4 7.41 -4.16 8.00
C ASN A 4 7.85 -4.31 6.54
N GLU A 5 8.61 -5.36 6.23
CA GLU A 5 9.07 -5.66 4.87
C GLU A 5 7.87 -6.03 3.97
N ILE A 6 7.01 -6.94 4.44
CA ILE A 6 5.80 -7.36 3.71
C ILE A 6 4.85 -6.17 3.51
N ASN A 7 4.62 -5.36 4.54
CA ASN A 7 3.76 -4.18 4.42
C ASN A 7 4.33 -3.10 3.49
N LYS A 8 5.66 -2.96 3.42
CA LYS A 8 6.31 -2.05 2.48
C LYS A 8 6.11 -2.51 1.04
N GLU A 9 6.29 -3.81 0.76
CA GLU A 9 6.04 -4.39 -0.57
C GLU A 9 4.56 -4.32 -0.96
N LEU A 10 3.65 -4.61 -0.02
CA LEU A 10 2.19 -4.47 -0.21
C LEU A 10 1.79 -3.02 -0.45
N GLY A 11 2.38 -2.06 0.27
CA GLY A 11 2.10 -0.64 0.07
C GLY A 11 2.54 -0.12 -1.30
N GLN A 12 3.65 -0.61 -1.83
CA GLN A 12 4.16 -0.22 -3.15
C GLN A 12 3.34 -0.80 -4.31
N THR A 13 2.80 -2.00 -4.15
CA THR A 13 2.08 -2.71 -5.22
C THR A 13 0.57 -2.62 -5.11
N GLY A 14 0.04 -2.44 -3.89
CA GLY A 14 -1.39 -2.50 -3.56
C GLY A 14 -2.12 -1.17 -3.53
N ALA A 15 -1.42 -0.04 -3.56
CA ALA A 15 -2.04 1.28 -3.52
C ALA A 15 -2.92 1.52 -4.76
N GLY A 16 -4.19 1.86 -4.54
CA GLY A 16 -5.16 2.18 -5.61
C GLY A 16 -5.74 0.97 -6.36
N ARG A 17 -5.13 -0.20 -6.24
CA ARG A 17 -5.59 -1.44 -6.90
C ARG A 17 -6.61 -2.18 -6.05
N THR A 18 -7.47 -2.95 -6.70
CA THR A 18 -8.41 -3.91 -6.09
C THR A 18 -7.68 -5.20 -5.73
N TYR A 19 -8.27 -6.01 -4.86
CA TYR A 19 -7.72 -7.32 -4.54
C TYR A 19 -7.63 -8.20 -5.80
N GLU A 20 -8.67 -8.15 -6.65
CA GLU A 20 -8.76 -8.87 -7.92
C GLU A 20 -7.62 -8.49 -8.88
N GLU A 21 -7.30 -7.20 -9.00
CA GLU A 21 -6.18 -6.71 -9.81
C GLU A 21 -4.82 -7.19 -9.26
N LEU A 22 -4.70 -7.32 -7.93
CA LEU A 22 -3.45 -7.77 -7.29
C LEU A 22 -3.22 -9.27 -7.46
N VAL A 23 -4.28 -10.09 -7.43
CA VAL A 23 -4.14 -11.55 -7.65
C VAL A 23 -3.99 -11.90 -9.12
N ALA A 24 -4.43 -11.03 -10.04
CA ALA A 24 -4.25 -11.21 -11.48
C ALA A 24 -2.80 -10.98 -11.93
N GLU A 25 -2.01 -10.19 -11.20
CA GLU A 25 -0.59 -9.97 -11.50
C GLU A 25 0.30 -10.98 -10.75
N PRO A 26 1.11 -11.80 -11.43
CA PRO A 26 1.94 -12.84 -10.78
C PRO A 26 2.89 -12.32 -9.70
N HIS A 27 3.39 -11.09 -9.88
CA HIS A 27 4.26 -10.43 -8.91
C HIS A 27 3.51 -10.07 -7.61
N SER A 28 2.37 -9.40 -7.74
CA SER A 28 1.53 -9.00 -6.62
C SER A 28 0.86 -10.19 -5.92
N GLN A 29 0.48 -11.23 -6.65
CA GLN A 29 -0.11 -12.45 -6.11
C GLN A 29 0.82 -13.15 -5.10
N ASN A 30 2.13 -13.21 -5.38
CA ASN A 30 3.12 -13.79 -4.48
C ASN A 30 3.26 -12.98 -3.17
N ILE A 31 3.11 -11.66 -3.26
CA ILE A 31 3.19 -10.76 -2.10
C ILE A 31 1.90 -10.89 -1.26
N VAL A 32 0.72 -10.90 -1.91
CA VAL A 32 -0.57 -11.12 -1.25
C VAL A 32 -0.62 -12.49 -0.56
N GLY A 33 -0.07 -13.54 -1.18
CA GLY A 33 0.01 -14.88 -0.57
C GLY A 33 0.89 -14.97 0.68
N LYS A 34 1.76 -13.99 0.91
CA LYS A 34 2.58 -13.86 2.13
C LYS A 34 1.97 -12.93 3.17
N ALA A 35 0.88 -12.25 2.84
CA ALA A 35 0.16 -11.38 3.75
C ALA A 35 -0.55 -12.20 4.83
N PHE A 36 -1.03 -11.51 5.87
CA PHE A 36 -1.81 -12.16 6.92
C PHE A 36 -3.21 -12.57 6.43
N PRO A 37 -3.86 -13.58 7.05
CA PRO A 37 -5.08 -14.19 6.51
C PRO A 37 -6.28 -13.25 6.26
N TRP A 38 -6.33 -12.11 6.95
CA TRP A 38 -7.41 -11.12 6.91
C TRP A 38 -7.05 -9.88 6.08
N TRP A 39 -5.96 -9.95 5.29
CA TRP A 39 -5.51 -8.83 4.46
C TRP A 39 -6.55 -8.42 3.41
N GLN A 40 -7.24 -9.38 2.79
CA GLN A 40 -8.28 -9.10 1.80
C GLN A 40 -9.42 -8.26 2.40
N ASP A 41 -9.90 -8.64 3.59
CA ASP A 41 -10.97 -7.93 4.29
C ASP A 41 -10.52 -6.51 4.69
N LEU A 42 -9.29 -6.38 5.19
CA LEU A 42 -8.71 -5.08 5.58
C LEU A 42 -8.52 -4.16 4.38
N HIS A 43 -7.98 -4.68 3.27
CA HIS A 43 -7.73 -3.92 2.04
C HIS A 43 -9.04 -3.45 1.40
N GLY A 44 -10.05 -4.33 1.38
CA GLY A 44 -11.42 -3.97 0.97
C GLY A 44 -12.01 -2.87 1.85
N TRP A 45 -11.89 -3.01 3.18
CA TRP A 45 -12.39 -2.01 4.13
C TRP A 45 -11.77 -0.63 3.91
N TRP A 46 -10.43 -0.54 3.78
CA TRP A 46 -9.75 0.74 3.51
C TRP A 46 -10.21 1.42 2.22
N ARG A 47 -10.43 0.67 1.14
CA ARG A 47 -10.92 1.22 -0.13
C ARG A 47 -12.33 1.79 0.00
N THR A 48 -13.18 1.16 0.80
CA THR A 48 -14.57 1.58 1.03
C THR A 48 -14.71 2.66 2.11
N ASN A 49 -13.65 2.97 2.87
CA ASN A 49 -13.73 3.94 3.95
C ASN A 49 -13.67 5.37 3.40
N PRO A 50 -14.78 6.13 3.44
CA PRO A 50 -14.81 7.50 2.90
C PRO A 50 -13.94 8.47 3.72
N ALA A 51 -13.64 8.16 4.99
CA ALA A 51 -12.71 8.94 5.81
C ALA A 51 -11.24 8.68 5.44
N TYR A 52 -10.96 7.57 4.75
CA TYR A 52 -9.63 7.22 4.25
C TYR A 52 -9.42 7.70 2.80
N ASN A 53 -10.49 8.05 2.09
CA ASN A 53 -10.40 8.62 0.76
C ASN A 53 -10.26 10.15 0.81
N THR A 54 -9.09 10.63 1.25
CA THR A 54 -8.68 12.03 1.09
C THR A 54 -7.88 12.15 -0.21
N VAL A 55 -8.57 12.27 -1.34
CA VAL A 55 -8.05 12.84 -2.61
C VAL A 55 -6.55 12.57 -2.87
N HIS A 56 -6.20 11.36 -3.32
CA HIS A 56 -4.89 11.08 -3.95
C HIS A 56 -3.66 11.69 -3.23
N SER A 57 -3.28 11.16 -2.07
CA SER A 57 -1.87 11.26 -1.64
C SER A 57 -1.03 10.21 -2.38
N MET A 58 -0.99 10.31 -3.71
CA MET A 58 0.19 9.81 -4.44
C MET A 58 1.27 10.84 -4.08
N ALA A 59 2.38 10.40 -3.48
CA ALA A 59 3.58 11.21 -3.56
C ALA A 59 3.79 11.48 -5.06
N ASP A 60 3.67 12.75 -5.48
CA ASP A 60 4.11 13.15 -6.81
C ASP A 60 5.52 12.56 -7.01
N GLY A 61 5.80 11.98 -8.17
CA GLY A 61 7.00 11.15 -8.40
C GLY A 61 8.33 11.87 -8.13
N GLY A 62 8.31 13.18 -7.85
CA GLY A 62 9.44 14.00 -7.41
C GLY A 62 9.49 14.37 -5.92
N GLN A 63 8.50 14.02 -5.08
CA GLN A 63 8.51 14.39 -3.66
C GLN A 63 9.32 13.41 -2.81
N ASN A 64 10.60 13.75 -2.62
CA ASN A 64 11.45 13.11 -1.62
C ASN A 64 11.08 13.61 -0.21
N HIS A 65 10.07 12.98 0.42
CA HIS A 65 9.66 13.29 1.79
C HIS A 65 10.76 13.05 2.84
N ALA A 66 11.81 12.27 2.53
CA ALA A 66 12.95 12.10 3.43
C ALA A 66 13.85 13.35 3.45
N ALA A 67 13.95 14.09 2.34
CA ALA A 67 14.68 15.36 2.29
C ALA A 67 13.95 16.48 3.04
N ALA A 68 12.62 16.49 3.02
CA ALA A 68 11.82 17.49 3.73
C ALA A 68 11.91 17.37 5.26
N ALA A 69 12.11 16.15 5.79
CA ALA A 69 12.26 15.91 7.23
C ALA A 69 13.60 16.42 7.79
N LEU A 70 14.62 16.57 6.96
CA LEU A 70 15.96 17.04 7.35
C LEU A 70 16.08 18.57 7.45
N VAL A 71 15.08 19.33 6.98
CA VAL A 71 15.06 20.81 7.02
C VAL A 71 14.39 21.33 8.30
N LEU A 72 13.72 20.46 9.06
CA LEU A 72 12.94 20.83 10.24
C LEU A 72 13.62 20.50 11.59
N PHE A 73 14.90 20.09 11.58
CA PHE A 73 15.72 19.91 12.78
C PHE A 73 17.08 20.58 12.61
#